data_AF-A0A382BTJ1-F1
#
_entry.id   AF-A0A382BTJ1-F1
#
_cell.length_a   1.000
_cell.length_b   1.000
_cell.length_c   1.000
_cell.angle_alpha   90.00
_cell.angle_beta   90.00
_cell.angle_gamma   90.00
#
_symmetry.space_group_name_H-M   'P 1'
#
loop_
_entity.id
_entity.type
_entity.pdbx_description
1 polymer ?
#
loop_
_entity_poly.entity_id
_entity_poly.type
_entity_poly.pdbx_seq_one_letter_code
_entity_poly.pdbx_strand_id
1 'polypeptide(L)' 'LNMGISTPFIGSLWAEIYGVKSLGTVKALLHAGGVFASAFGPLVFGYLIDWGFGITTIAIISILIIIVSTLLPIYNKLP' A
#
# COMPACT_ATOMS: atom_id res chain seq x y z
N LEU A 1 -2.92 27.45 3.97
CA LEU A 1 -1.59 27.36 4.62
C LEU A 1 -1.03 25.95 4.61
N ASN A 2 -1.74 24.95 5.17
CA ASN A 2 -1.21 23.58 5.30
C ASN A 2 -0.77 22.93 3.97
N MET A 3 -1.64 22.88 2.95
CA MET A 3 -1.30 22.23 1.66
C MET A 3 -0.24 22.96 0.82
N GLY A 4 -0.10 24.27 0.99
CA GLY A 4 0.86 25.08 0.21
C GLY A 4 2.31 24.93 0.68
N ILE A 5 2.53 24.56 1.95
CA ILE A 5 3.86 24.33 2.52
C ILE A 5 4.22 22.84 2.47
N SER A 6 3.27 21.95 2.75
CA SER A 6 3.55 20.51 2.82
C SER A 6 3.96 19.91 1.48
N THR A 7 3.37 20.36 0.38
CA THR A 7 3.64 19.80 -0.96
C THR A 7 5.08 20.04 -1.45
N PRO A 8 5.64 21.27 -1.39
CA PRO A 8 7.04 21.47 -1.74
C PRO A 8 7.99 20.85 -0.70
N PHE A 9 7.65 20.88 0.59
CA PHE A 9 8.51 20.34 1.66
C PHE A 9 8.68 18.82 1.58
N ILE A 10 7.58 18.09 1.37
CA ILE A 10 7.65 16.64 1.13
C ILE A 10 8.34 16.37 -0.22
N GLY A 11 8.06 17.18 -1.25
CA GLY A 11 8.68 17.07 -2.56
C GLY A 11 10.21 17.16 -2.53
N SER A 12 10.77 18.12 -1.79
CA SER A 12 12.22 18.27 -1.62
C SER A 12 12.82 17.12 -0.80
N LEU A 13 12.12 16.63 0.22
CA LEU A 13 12.58 15.52 1.06
C LEU A 13 12.79 14.23 0.26
N TRP A 14 11.88 13.91 -0.67
CA TRP A 14 12.04 12.76 -1.56
C TRP A 14 13.27 12.88 -2.46
N ALA A 15 13.55 14.09 -2.97
CA ALA A 15 14.72 14.35 -3.80
C ALA A 15 16.04 14.23 -3.01
N GLU A 16 16.02 14.55 -1.73
CA GLU A 16 17.15 14.42 -0.80
C GLU A 16 17.42 12.95 -0.44
N ILE A 17 16.39 12.19 -0.06
CA ILE A 17 16.52 10.77 0.37
C ILE A 17 16.90 9.86 -0.81
N TYR A 18 16.27 10.04 -1.97
CA TYR A 18 16.40 9.11 -3.10
C TYR A 18 17.24 9.64 -4.26
N GLY A 19 17.71 10.88 -4.18
CA GLY A 19 18.44 11.57 -5.24
C GLY A 19 17.57 11.93 -6.45
N VAL A 20 17.88 13.06 -7.09
CA VAL A 20 17.13 13.57 -8.25
C VAL A 20 17.22 12.68 -9.50
N LYS A 21 18.26 11.85 -9.62
CA LYS A 21 18.48 10.96 -10.78
C LYS A 21 17.52 9.76 -10.80
N SER A 22 17.11 9.26 -9.63
CA SER A 22 16.26 8.07 -9.46
C SER A 22 14.86 8.38 -8.93
N LEU A 23 14.57 9.64 -8.60
CA LEU A 23 13.30 10.05 -8.01
C LEU A 23 12.07 9.66 -8.83
N GLY A 24 12.14 9.83 -10.16
CA GLY A 24 11.06 9.45 -11.07
C GLY A 24 10.78 7.94 -11.04
N THR A 25 11.83 7.11 -11.02
CA THR A 25 11.73 5.66 -10.98
C THR A 25 11.11 5.17 -9.66
N VAL A 26 11.53 5.72 -8.52
CA VAL A 26 10.98 5.34 -7.21
C VAL A 26 9.49 5.68 -7.12
N LYS A 27 9.11 6.91 -7.53
CA LYS A 27 7.69 7.32 -7.54
C LYS A 27 6.86 6.46 -8.49
N ALA A 28 7.38 6.14 -9.67
CA ALA A 28 6.70 5.28 -10.63
C ALA A 28 6.50 3.86 -10.07
N LEU A 29 7.52 3.29 -9.41
CA LEU A 29 7.42 1.96 -8.81
C LEU A 29 6.39 1.92 -7.68
N LEU A 30 6.41 2.88 -6.77
CA LEU A 30 5.43 2.97 -5.68
C LEU A 30 4.01 3.16 -6.22
N HIS A 31 3.85 3.97 -7.26
CA HIS A 31 2.56 4.16 -7.91
C HIS A 31 2.07 2.88 -8.60
N ALA A 32 2.93 2.23 -9.39
CA ALA A 32 2.61 0.97 -10.06
C ALA A 32 2.26 -0.13 -9.06
N GLY A 33 3.01 -0.23 -7.95
CA GLY A 33 2.71 -1.15 -6.85
C GLY A 33 1.35 -0.86 -6.20
N GLY A 34 1.00 0.42 -6.02
CA GLY A 34 -0.31 0.83 -5.50
C GLY A 34 -1.46 0.44 -6.42
N VAL A 35 -1.32 0.65 -7.74
CA VAL A 35 -2.33 0.24 -8.75
C VAL A 35 -2.43 -1.27 -8.85
N PHE A 36 -1.31 -1.99 -8.77
CA PHE A 36 -1.32 -3.46 -8.75
C PHE A 36 -2.04 -4.00 -7.52
N ALA A 37 -1.75 -3.48 -6.33
CA ALA A 37 -2.38 -3.90 -5.09
C ALA A 37 -3.90 -3.67 -5.09
N SER A 38 -4.38 -2.55 -5.65
CA SER A 38 -5.82 -2.26 -5.73
C SER A 38 -6.55 -3.15 -6.74
N ALA A 39 -5.91 -3.50 -7.86
CA ALA A 39 -6.46 -4.47 -8.82
C ALA A 39 -6.45 -5.91 -8.26
N PHE A 40 -5.49 -6.25 -7.40
CA PHE A 40 -5.37 -7.56 -6.79
C PHE A 40 -6.50 -7.87 -5.79
N GLY A 41 -7.03 -6.86 -5.09
CA GLY A 41 -8.13 -7.03 -4.13
C GLY A 41 -9.37 -7.72 -4.74
N PRO A 42 -10.00 -7.14 -5.78
CA PRO A 42 -11.14 -7.74 -6.45
C PRO A 42 -10.85 -9.11 -7.06
N LEU A 43 -9.63 -9.35 -7.56
CA LEU A 43 -9.23 -10.66 -8.07
C LEU A 43 -9.31 -11.74 -6.99
N VAL A 44 -8.75 -11.48 -5.81
CA VAL A 44 -8.76 -12.42 -4.68
C VAL A 44 -10.18 -12.62 -4.14
N PHE A 45 -10.93 -11.53 -3.94
CA PHE A 45 -12.29 -11.64 -3.41
C PHE A 45 -13.26 -12.26 -4.42
N GLY A 46 -13.12 -11.97 -5.71
CA GLY A 46 -13.90 -12.60 -6.77
C GLY A 46 -13.70 -14.12 -6.78
N TYR A 47 -12.44 -14.57 -6.70
CA TYR A 47 -12.13 -15.99 -6.64
C TYR A 47 -12.68 -16.69 -5.38
N LEU A 48 -12.61 -16.02 -4.21
CA LEU A 48 -13.23 -16.53 -2.98
C LEU A 48 -14.75 -16.66 -3.10
N ILE A 49 -15.40 -15.71 -3.78
CA ILE A 49 -16.85 -15.75 -4.02
C ILE A 49 -17.20 -16.87 -5.01
N ASP A 50 -16.40 -17.07 -6.05
CA ASP A 50 -16.58 -18.15 -7.04
C ASP A 50 -16.49 -19.55 -6.40
N TRP A 51 -15.68 -19.69 -5.35
CA TRP A 51 -15.61 -20.90 -4.52
C TRP A 51 -16.79 -21.09 -3.56
N GLY A 52 -17.74 -20.15 -3.53
CA GLY A 52 -18.94 -20.24 -2.70
C GLY A 52 -18.72 -19.86 -1.24
N PHE A 53 -17.62 -19.16 -0.91
CA PHE A 53 -17.41 -18.66 0.44
C PHE A 53 -18.47 -17.61 0.80
N GLY A 54 -19.07 -17.76 1.98
CA GLY A 54 -20.02 -16.80 2.51
C GLY A 54 -19.36 -15.47 2.89
N ILE A 55 -20.18 -14.43 3.03
CA ILE A 55 -19.70 -13.08 3.38
C ILE A 55 -18.99 -13.06 4.74
N THR A 56 -19.44 -13.89 5.69
CA THR A 56 -18.85 -14.00 7.04
C THR A 56 -17.44 -14.58 6.99
N THR A 57 -17.20 -15.60 6.18
CA THR A 57 -15.87 -16.18 5.98
C THR A 57 -14.91 -15.19 5.33
N ILE A 58 -15.38 -14.44 4.32
CA ILE A 58 -14.58 -13.40 3.66
C ILE A 58 -14.22 -12.27 4.63
N ALA A 59 -15.15 -11.87 5.50
CA ALA A 59 -14.91 -10.86 6.51
C ALA A 59 -13.84 -11.30 7.53
N ILE A 60 -13.90 -12.55 8.01
CA ILE A 60 -12.90 -13.10 8.93
C ILE A 60 -11.51 -13.14 8.26
N ILE A 61 -11.43 -13.58 7.01
CA ILE A 61 -10.17 -13.61 6.24
C ILE A 61 -9.61 -12.19 6.09
N SER A 62 -10.47 -11.21 5.77
CA SER A 62 -10.06 -9.80 5.64
C SER A 62 -9.51 -9.23 6.94
N ILE A 63 -10.16 -9.51 8.07
CA ILE A 63 -9.69 -9.09 9.40
C ILE A 63 -8.32 -9.71 9.70
N LEU A 64 -8.13 -11.00 9.39
CA LEU A 64 -6.85 -11.69 9.58
C LEU A 64 -5.75 -11.04 8.73
N ILE A 65 -6.03 -10.75 7.45
CA ILE A 65 -5.09 -10.06 6.55
C ILE A 65 -4.70 -8.68 7.11
N ILE A 66 -5.65 -7.89 7.61
CA ILE A 66 -5.38 -6.58 8.22
C ILE A 66 -4.47 -6.72 9.44
N ILE A 67 -4.76 -7.67 10.33
CA ILE A 67 -3.96 -7.92 11.54
C ILE A 67 -2.53 -8.30 11.16
N VAL A 68 -2.36 -9.26 10.26
CA VAL A 68 -1.04 -9.71 9.79
C VAL A 68 -0.28 -8.56 9.11
N SER A 69 -0.94 -7.81 8.23
CA SER A 69 -0.35 -6.66 7.54
C SER A 69 0.07 -5.55 8.51
N THR A 70 -0.63 -5.38 9.62
CA THR A 70 -0.30 -4.36 10.64
C THR A 70 0.80 -4.83 11.57
N LEU A 71 0.82 -6.12 11.91
CA LEU A 71 1.86 -6.70 12.77
C LEU A 71 3.22 -6.79 12.08
N LEU A 72 3.27 -7.03 10.77
CA LEU A 72 4.50 -7.16 10.00
C LEU A 72 5.45 -5.94 10.15
N PRO A 73 5.00 -4.68 9.92
CA PRO A 73 5.85 -3.51 10.13
C PRO A 73 6.17 -3.22 11.60
N ILE A 74 5.30 -3.61 12.54
CA ILE A 74 5.53 -3.41 13.98
C ILE A 74 6.61 -4.37 14.51
N TYR A 75 6.57 -5.63 14.09
CA TYR A 75 7.55 -6.64 14.51
C TYR A 75 8.93 -6.35 13.92
N ASN A 76 8.95 -5.89 12.67
CA ASN A 76 10.20 -5.64 11.95
C ASN A 76 10.82 -4.27 12.31
N LYS A 77 10.71 -3.84 13.59
CA LYS A 77 11.16 -2.55 14.16
C LYS A 77 12.01 -1.79 13.15
N LEU A 78 11.35 -0.89 12.42
CA LEU A 78 12.03 -0.07 11.42
C LEU A 78 13.24 0.61 12.07
N PRO A 79 14.45 0.54 11.48
CA PRO A 79 15.38 1.66 11.60
C PRO A 79 14.76 2.92 10.98
#